data_AF-B2BP37-F1
#
_entry.id   AF-B2BP37-F1
#
_cell.length_a   1.000
_cell.length_b   1.000
_cell.length_c   1.000
_cell.angle_alpha   90.00
_cell.angle_beta   90.00
_cell.angle_gamma   90.00
#
_symmetry.space_group_name_H-M   'P 1'
#
loop_
_entity.id
_entity.type
_entity.pdbx_description
1 polymer ?
#
loop_
_entity_poly.entity_id
_entity_poly.type
_entity_poly.pdbx_seq_one_letter_code
_entity_poly.pdbx_strand_id
1 'polypeptide(L)'
;LINEPMTSELYQGLTPLHIAAVNQNVNIVQELIARGGDVATPRVTGMYFRKRRGGLLYFGEHILAFASCVGNEEIMSMLIKAGANIRAQDSLGNTILHLLVMQPNKTTACQIFDILLSRDADLDPPIPLDMIPNYRGLTPFKLAAKEGNFVAFQHLVNRRRIIQWSLGPLTSNLYDLTEIDSRVDDLSVLEVIVSSPKREARRILELTPVRQLVRLKWNLYGKHYFRLLMLVYLLYISIFTLCCIYRPLKDIPENYTKADNDNTIKIEKSFTESYQSYKDHLRLIGEIISLIGAIIILLIEIPSILKVGAKRYFGQSALGGPFHVTLGSYACLVVILCVMRTTGMAGELVLMAWALVLGWSNVMYFARGFEMLGPYVIVIQKTIFGDLTKFMWLSLIFLIGSSTGLWVFYMTQDSLALPSYRSFPITVFTQFELSIGLIDLPVDHTIYTHPVVHSVHICFSVVSYILLFNLLIAMMSDTQWRVTQERDELWRT
;
A
#
# COMPACT_ATOMS: atom_id res chain seq x y z
N LEU A 1 -28.89 -42.83 13.19
CA LEU A 1 -28.49 -42.89 11.77
C LEU A 1 -28.66 -41.55 11.06
N ILE A 2 -29.88 -40.98 10.91
CA ILE A 2 -30.07 -39.73 10.12
C ILE A 2 -29.27 -38.53 10.69
N ASN A 3 -29.18 -38.44 12.02
CA ASN A 3 -28.49 -37.33 12.70
C ASN A 3 -27.03 -37.67 13.05
N GLU A 4 -26.49 -38.78 12.56
CA GLU A 4 -25.13 -39.20 12.86
C GLU A 4 -24.15 -38.40 11.98
N PRO A 5 -23.27 -37.57 12.57
CA PRO A 5 -22.33 -36.77 11.81
C PRO A 5 -21.11 -37.60 11.40
N MET A 6 -20.51 -37.24 10.27
CA MET A 6 -19.20 -37.75 9.88
C MET A 6 -18.13 -37.37 10.91
N THR A 7 -17.23 -38.31 11.22
CA THR A 7 -16.12 -38.14 12.17
C THR A 7 -14.76 -37.93 11.52
N SER A 8 -14.67 -38.07 10.19
CA SER A 8 -13.43 -37.81 9.44
C SER A 8 -13.00 -36.35 9.59
N GLU A 9 -11.70 -36.11 9.78
CA GLU A 9 -11.13 -34.76 9.95
C GLU A 9 -11.52 -33.79 8.81
N LEU A 10 -11.67 -34.30 7.58
CA LEU A 10 -12.02 -33.50 6.42
C LEU A 10 -13.49 -33.03 6.44
N TYR A 11 -14.40 -33.92 6.84
CA TYR A 11 -15.85 -33.74 6.75
C TYR A 11 -16.54 -33.76 8.13
N GLN A 12 -15.79 -33.47 9.19
CA GLN A 12 -16.27 -33.56 10.56
C GLN A 12 -17.57 -32.76 10.76
N GLY A 13 -18.58 -33.40 11.34
CA GLY A 13 -19.87 -32.78 11.61
C GLY A 13 -20.87 -32.81 10.44
N LEU A 14 -20.46 -33.29 9.25
CA LEU A 14 -21.33 -33.37 8.08
C LEU A 14 -22.39 -34.45 8.27
N THR A 15 -23.67 -34.08 8.10
CA THR A 15 -24.81 -35.01 8.17
C THR A 15 -25.38 -35.28 6.77
N PRO A 16 -26.15 -36.37 6.57
CA PRO A 16 -26.83 -36.64 5.30
C PRO A 16 -27.69 -35.47 4.81
N LEU A 17 -28.29 -34.73 5.74
CA LEU A 17 -29.12 -33.56 5.42
C LEU A 17 -28.30 -32.40 4.81
N HIS A 18 -27.05 -32.19 5.25
CA HIS A 18 -26.15 -31.23 4.60
C HIS A 18 -25.86 -31.63 3.15
N ILE A 19 -25.59 -32.92 2.91
CA ILE A 19 -25.28 -33.43 1.57
C ILE A 19 -26.51 -33.29 0.65
N ALA A 20 -27.70 -33.63 1.14
CA ALA A 20 -28.95 -33.49 0.40
C ALA A 20 -29.24 -32.02 0.02
N ALA A 21 -29.00 -31.08 0.95
CA ALA A 21 -29.16 -29.65 0.71
C ALA A 21 -28.16 -29.13 -0.33
N VAL A 22 -26.89 -29.55 -0.27
CA VAL A 22 -25.86 -29.16 -1.25
C VAL A 22 -26.18 -29.68 -2.64
N ASN A 23 -26.69 -30.91 -2.74
CA ASN A 23 -27.08 -31.53 -4.00
C ASN A 23 -28.44 -31.04 -4.54
N GLN A 24 -29.07 -30.06 -3.89
CA GLN A 24 -30.36 -29.46 -4.30
C GLN A 24 -31.51 -30.47 -4.46
N ASN A 25 -31.47 -31.60 -3.73
CA ASN A 25 -32.51 -32.61 -3.84
C ASN A 25 -33.63 -32.37 -2.82
N VAL A 26 -34.65 -31.60 -3.24
CA VAL A 26 -35.82 -31.20 -2.45
C VAL A 26 -36.53 -32.42 -1.84
N ASN A 27 -36.75 -33.48 -2.62
CA ASN A 27 -37.47 -34.67 -2.18
C ASN A 27 -36.75 -35.38 -1.02
N ILE A 28 -35.42 -35.53 -1.12
CA ILE A 28 -34.62 -36.15 -0.05
C ILE A 28 -34.62 -35.27 1.19
N VAL A 29 -34.49 -33.94 1.03
CA VAL A 29 -34.54 -33.01 2.16
C VAL A 29 -35.88 -33.12 2.89
N GLN A 30 -37.00 -33.13 2.15
CA GLN A 30 -38.33 -33.25 2.73
C GLN A 30 -38.50 -34.56 3.51
N GLU A 31 -38.08 -35.69 2.94
CA GLU A 31 -38.18 -36.99 3.60
C GLU A 31 -37.28 -37.09 4.84
N LEU A 32 -36.06 -36.53 4.78
CA LEU A 32 -35.16 -36.50 5.94
C LEU A 32 -35.72 -35.65 7.07
N ILE A 33 -36.34 -34.50 6.77
CA ILE A 33 -37.02 -33.66 7.77
C ILE A 33 -38.22 -34.39 8.35
N ALA A 34 -39.06 -35.02 7.52
CA ALA A 34 -40.24 -35.77 7.96
C ALA A 34 -39.90 -36.92 8.91
N ARG A 35 -38.72 -37.55 8.74
CA ARG A 35 -38.22 -38.62 9.61
C ARG A 35 -37.48 -38.13 10.86
N GLY A 36 -37.52 -36.83 11.18
CA GLY A 36 -36.90 -36.27 12.38
C GLY A 36 -35.41 -35.91 12.21
N GLY A 37 -35.01 -35.56 10.98
CA GLY A 37 -33.69 -35.00 10.72
C GLY A 37 -33.48 -33.68 11.47
N ASP A 38 -32.42 -33.59 12.25
CA ASP A 38 -32.09 -32.40 13.04
C ASP A 38 -31.56 -31.29 12.13
N VAL A 39 -32.25 -30.15 12.14
CA VAL A 39 -31.96 -28.99 11.30
C VAL A 39 -31.14 -27.93 12.05
N ALA A 40 -31.18 -27.92 13.39
CA ALA A 40 -30.72 -26.80 14.19
C ALA A 40 -29.36 -27.05 14.86
N THR A 41 -29.11 -28.26 15.37
CA THR A 41 -27.90 -28.53 16.17
C THR A 41 -26.63 -28.90 15.40
N PRO A 42 -26.67 -29.62 14.24
CA PRO A 42 -25.45 -30.17 13.68
C PRO A 42 -24.55 -29.07 13.09
N ARG A 43 -23.26 -29.11 13.45
CA ARG A 43 -22.24 -28.14 13.02
C ARG A 43 -21.12 -28.81 12.26
N VAL A 44 -20.93 -28.40 11.01
CA VAL A 44 -19.85 -28.89 10.14
C VAL A 44 -18.56 -28.15 10.45
N THR A 45 -17.65 -28.79 11.17
CA THR A 45 -16.37 -28.20 11.57
C THR A 45 -15.17 -28.78 10.83
N GLY A 46 -15.40 -29.67 9.86
CA GLY A 46 -14.37 -30.34 9.07
C GLY A 46 -13.45 -29.37 8.31
N MET A 47 -12.19 -29.77 8.11
CA MET A 47 -11.15 -28.95 7.48
C MET A 47 -11.50 -28.50 6.06
N TYR A 48 -12.35 -29.24 5.35
CA TYR A 48 -12.77 -28.92 3.99
C TYR A 48 -13.65 -27.67 3.92
N PHE A 49 -14.44 -27.39 4.96
CA PHE A 49 -15.40 -26.30 5.02
C PHE A 49 -14.92 -25.11 5.87
N ARG A 50 -13.68 -25.13 6.38
CA ARG A 50 -13.10 -24.00 7.12
C ARG A 50 -12.52 -22.96 6.17
N LYS A 51 -12.68 -21.67 6.51
CA LYS A 51 -12.04 -20.56 5.79
C LYS A 51 -10.50 -20.65 5.91
N ARG A 52 -9.84 -21.10 4.84
CA ARG A 52 -8.37 -21.21 4.76
C ARG A 52 -7.83 -20.70 3.43
N ARG A 53 -6.56 -20.31 3.40
CA ARG A 53 -5.87 -20.03 2.12
C ARG A 53 -5.78 -21.31 1.31
N GLY A 54 -6.29 -21.31 0.08
CA GLY A 54 -6.40 -22.51 -0.77
C GLY A 54 -7.57 -23.43 -0.41
N GLY A 55 -8.46 -23.03 0.50
CA GLY A 55 -9.74 -23.71 0.70
C GLY A 55 -10.67 -23.45 -0.49
N LEU A 56 -11.37 -24.48 -0.95
CA LEU A 56 -12.27 -24.39 -2.10
C LEU A 56 -13.67 -23.89 -1.70
N LEU A 57 -14.15 -24.27 -0.51
CA LEU A 57 -15.53 -24.04 -0.09
C LEU A 57 -15.61 -23.56 1.36
N TYR A 58 -16.46 -22.56 1.58
CA TYR A 58 -16.77 -22.03 2.91
C TYR A 58 -18.25 -21.66 2.94
N PHE A 59 -19.06 -22.53 3.56
CA PHE A 59 -20.51 -22.39 3.66
C PHE A 59 -20.99 -22.19 5.11
N GLY A 60 -20.06 -21.90 6.02
CA GLY A 60 -20.32 -21.88 7.45
C GLY A 60 -20.48 -23.30 8.01
N GLU A 61 -21.18 -23.41 9.12
CA GLU A 61 -21.29 -24.66 9.88
C GLU A 61 -22.70 -25.24 9.94
N HIS A 62 -23.73 -24.44 9.66
CA HIS A 62 -25.14 -24.81 9.86
C HIS A 62 -25.81 -25.17 8.54
N ILE A 63 -26.77 -26.11 8.56
CA ILE A 63 -27.49 -26.61 7.37
C ILE A 63 -28.11 -25.47 6.56
N LEU A 64 -28.76 -24.52 7.23
CA LEU A 64 -29.39 -23.39 6.57
C LEU A 64 -28.37 -22.51 5.82
N ALA A 65 -27.14 -22.38 6.34
CA ALA A 65 -26.08 -21.65 5.68
C ALA A 65 -25.61 -22.36 4.39
N PHE A 66 -25.53 -23.69 4.40
CA PHE A 66 -25.24 -24.49 3.20
C PHE A 66 -26.33 -24.31 2.14
N ALA A 67 -27.60 -24.46 2.50
CA ALA A 67 -28.72 -24.24 1.59
C ALA A 67 -28.73 -22.81 1.03
N SER A 68 -28.42 -21.82 1.88
CA SER A 68 -28.35 -20.40 1.50
C SER A 68 -27.18 -20.10 0.58
N CYS A 69 -26.03 -20.76 0.71
CA CYS A 69 -24.91 -20.52 -0.22
C CYS A 69 -25.15 -21.14 -1.60
N VAL A 70 -25.96 -22.21 -1.66
CA VAL A 70 -26.33 -22.88 -2.91
C VAL A 70 -27.48 -22.15 -3.62
N GLY A 71 -28.42 -21.60 -2.86
CA GLY A 71 -29.47 -20.72 -3.36
C GLY A 71 -30.76 -21.37 -3.81
N ASN A 72 -31.10 -22.52 -3.23
CA ASN A 72 -32.41 -23.12 -3.43
C ASN A 72 -33.42 -22.60 -2.38
N GLU A 73 -34.32 -21.71 -2.82
CA GLU A 73 -35.34 -21.08 -1.96
C GLU A 73 -36.31 -22.09 -1.34
N GLU A 74 -36.69 -23.14 -2.07
CA GLU A 74 -37.64 -24.16 -1.59
C GLU A 74 -37.03 -24.93 -0.41
N ILE A 75 -35.77 -25.37 -0.55
CA ILE A 75 -35.03 -26.04 0.53
C ILE A 75 -34.89 -25.11 1.74
N MET A 76 -34.55 -23.83 1.51
CA MET A 76 -34.46 -22.86 2.61
C MET A 76 -35.80 -22.70 3.33
N SER A 77 -36.91 -22.56 2.59
CA SER A 77 -38.23 -22.41 3.21
C SER A 77 -38.63 -23.65 4.00
N MET A 78 -38.30 -24.86 3.54
CA MET A 78 -38.54 -26.10 4.29
C MET A 78 -37.72 -26.14 5.58
N LEU A 79 -36.43 -25.79 5.52
CA LEU A 79 -35.55 -25.79 6.69
C LEU A 79 -36.00 -24.74 7.74
N ILE A 80 -36.37 -23.54 7.31
CA ILE A 80 -36.88 -22.49 8.21
C ILE A 80 -38.19 -22.94 8.88
N LYS A 81 -39.13 -23.52 8.12
CA LYS A 81 -40.37 -24.09 8.67
C LYS A 81 -40.11 -25.24 9.67
N ALA A 82 -39.04 -26.00 9.45
CA ALA A 82 -38.59 -27.07 10.34
C ALA A 82 -37.82 -26.58 11.58
N GLY A 83 -37.69 -25.26 11.80
CA GLY A 83 -37.06 -24.68 12.98
C GLY A 83 -35.57 -24.35 12.83
N ALA A 84 -35.05 -24.24 11.60
CA ALA A 84 -33.69 -23.76 11.38
C ALA A 84 -33.48 -22.34 11.93
N ASN A 85 -32.43 -22.14 12.73
CA ASN A 85 -32.10 -20.83 13.25
C ASN A 85 -31.43 -19.94 12.19
N ILE A 86 -32.12 -18.88 11.76
CA ILE A 86 -31.63 -17.89 10.78
C ILE A 86 -30.43 -17.09 11.34
N ARG A 87 -30.41 -16.85 12.65
CA ARG A 87 -29.44 -15.99 13.34
C ARG A 87 -28.22 -16.77 13.86
N ALA A 88 -28.08 -18.03 13.47
CA ALA A 88 -26.96 -18.87 13.89
C ALA A 88 -25.62 -18.31 13.38
N GLN A 89 -24.62 -18.29 14.26
CA GLN A 89 -23.26 -17.86 13.97
C GLN A 89 -22.30 -19.05 13.97
N ASP A 90 -21.38 -19.09 13.01
CA ASP A 90 -20.33 -20.10 12.98
C ASP A 90 -19.20 -19.85 14.01
N SER A 91 -18.14 -20.67 14.01
CA SER A 91 -16.97 -20.51 14.88
C SER A 91 -16.21 -19.20 14.71
N LEU A 92 -16.43 -18.44 13.64
CA LEU A 92 -15.84 -17.12 13.41
C LEU A 92 -16.81 -15.98 13.79
N GLY A 93 -18.00 -16.31 14.28
CA GLY A 93 -19.08 -15.37 14.57
C GLY A 93 -19.82 -14.91 13.30
N ASN A 94 -19.58 -15.54 12.14
CA ASN A 94 -20.22 -15.14 10.89
C ASN A 94 -21.66 -15.66 10.87
N THR A 95 -22.61 -14.74 10.68
CA THR A 95 -24.00 -15.07 10.33
C THR A 95 -24.11 -15.50 8.86
N ILE A 96 -25.27 -16.03 8.46
CA ILE A 96 -25.53 -16.43 7.07
C ILE A 96 -25.28 -15.28 6.09
N LEU A 97 -25.64 -14.04 6.46
CA LEU A 97 -25.40 -12.85 5.64
C LEU A 97 -23.91 -12.59 5.39
N HIS A 98 -23.04 -12.83 6.38
CA HIS A 98 -21.59 -12.73 6.17
C HIS A 98 -21.08 -13.77 5.18
N LEU A 99 -21.63 -14.98 5.22
CA LEU A 99 -21.24 -16.08 4.34
C LEU A 99 -21.65 -15.80 2.90
N LEU A 100 -22.87 -15.27 2.68
CA LEU A 100 -23.37 -14.85 1.37
C LEU A 100 -22.48 -13.79 0.71
N VAL A 101 -21.98 -12.82 1.49
CA VAL A 101 -21.04 -11.80 1.01
C VAL A 101 -19.74 -12.40 0.48
N MET A 102 -19.30 -13.55 1.02
CA MET A 102 -18.09 -14.24 0.61
C MET A 102 -18.30 -15.18 -0.58
N GLN A 103 -19.53 -15.45 -1.00
CA GLN A 103 -19.80 -16.39 -2.09
C GLN A 103 -19.43 -15.82 -3.46
N PRO A 104 -19.00 -16.69 -4.41
CA PRO A 104 -18.65 -16.26 -5.76
C PRO A 104 -19.89 -15.82 -6.56
N ASN A 105 -21.04 -16.45 -6.35
CA ASN A 105 -22.28 -16.09 -7.05
C ASN A 105 -22.97 -14.91 -6.34
N LYS A 106 -22.61 -13.69 -6.75
CA LYS A 106 -23.07 -12.45 -6.14
C LYS A 106 -24.57 -12.17 -6.35
N THR A 107 -25.13 -12.60 -7.48
CA THR A 107 -26.52 -12.30 -7.84
C THR A 107 -27.54 -13.12 -7.05
N THR A 108 -27.33 -14.44 -6.98
CA THR A 108 -28.17 -15.33 -6.16
C THR A 108 -28.01 -14.98 -4.68
N ALA A 109 -26.79 -14.66 -4.25
CA ALA A 109 -26.54 -14.22 -2.89
C ALA A 109 -27.39 -13.01 -2.49
N CYS A 110 -27.57 -12.01 -3.37
CA CYS A 110 -28.45 -10.86 -3.11
C CYS A 110 -29.93 -11.22 -2.99
N GLN A 111 -30.44 -12.11 -3.85
CA GLN A 111 -31.83 -12.58 -3.77
C GLN A 111 -32.10 -13.30 -2.45
N ILE A 112 -31.17 -14.18 -2.06
CA ILE A 112 -31.25 -14.94 -0.81
C ILE A 112 -31.11 -14.01 0.40
N PHE A 113 -30.29 -12.98 0.28
CA PHE A 113 -30.17 -11.90 1.26
C PHE A 113 -31.54 -11.27 1.56
N ASP A 114 -32.33 -11.01 0.52
CA ASP A 114 -33.64 -10.40 0.64
C ASP A 114 -34.65 -11.32 1.33
N ILE A 115 -34.66 -12.59 0.94
CA ILE A 115 -35.52 -13.61 1.56
C ILE A 115 -35.18 -13.78 3.04
N LEU A 116 -33.90 -13.87 3.41
CA LEU A 116 -33.50 -14.03 4.81
C LEU A 116 -33.86 -12.82 5.66
N LEU A 117 -33.65 -11.61 5.13
CA LEU A 117 -34.01 -10.38 5.84
C LEU A 117 -35.51 -10.18 5.96
N SER A 118 -36.32 -10.58 4.97
CA SER A 118 -37.78 -10.52 5.10
C SER A 118 -38.27 -11.48 6.17
N ARG A 119 -37.71 -12.71 6.22
CA ARG A 119 -38.04 -13.71 7.24
C ARG A 119 -37.58 -13.30 8.64
N ASP A 120 -36.43 -12.63 8.77
CA ASP A 120 -35.97 -12.10 10.05
C ASP A 120 -36.85 -10.93 10.51
N ALA A 121 -37.30 -10.07 9.58
CA ALA A 121 -38.22 -8.98 9.90
C ALA A 121 -39.59 -9.48 10.42
N ASP A 122 -40.08 -10.61 9.91
CA ASP A 122 -41.32 -11.25 10.40
C ASP A 122 -41.21 -11.69 11.87
N LEU A 123 -39.99 -11.92 12.39
CA LEU A 123 -39.74 -12.31 13.77
C LEU A 123 -39.63 -11.12 14.73
N ASP A 124 -39.66 -9.88 14.21
CA ASP A 124 -39.47 -8.61 14.94
C ASP A 124 -38.36 -8.63 16.02
N PRO A 125 -37.11 -8.97 15.64
CA PRO A 125 -36.02 -9.05 16.60
C PRO A 125 -35.56 -7.65 17.04
N PRO A 126 -35.00 -7.50 18.26
CA PRO A 126 -34.56 -6.21 18.78
C PRO A 126 -33.40 -5.59 17.98
N ILE A 127 -32.63 -6.42 17.27
CA ILE A 127 -31.52 -5.99 16.41
C ILE A 127 -31.70 -6.64 15.04
N PRO A 128 -31.69 -5.88 13.94
CA PRO A 128 -31.73 -6.44 12.59
C PRO A 128 -30.58 -7.42 12.31
N LEU A 129 -30.83 -8.49 11.55
CA LEU A 129 -29.79 -9.48 11.21
C LEU A 129 -28.58 -8.90 10.47
N ASP A 130 -28.75 -7.82 9.69
CA ASP A 130 -27.68 -7.14 8.97
C ASP A 130 -26.78 -6.26 9.86
N MET A 131 -27.17 -6.04 11.12
CA MET A 131 -26.40 -5.28 12.10
C MET A 131 -25.64 -6.16 13.10
N ILE A 132 -25.82 -7.49 13.05
CA ILE A 132 -25.09 -8.42 13.93
C ILE A 132 -23.63 -8.48 13.47
N PRO A 133 -22.64 -8.15 14.33
CA PRO A 133 -21.24 -8.27 13.99
C PRO A 133 -20.72 -9.70 14.19
N ASN A 134 -19.67 -10.06 13.46
CA ASN A 134 -18.86 -11.24 13.76
C ASN A 134 -17.85 -10.98 14.90
N TYR A 135 -17.05 -11.99 15.27
CA TYR A 135 -16.04 -11.85 16.33
C TYR A 135 -14.91 -10.85 16.02
N ARG A 136 -14.85 -10.35 14.79
CA ARG A 136 -13.92 -9.27 14.39
C ARG A 136 -14.58 -7.88 14.43
N GLY A 137 -15.82 -7.77 14.91
CA GLY A 137 -16.58 -6.52 14.94
C GLY A 137 -17.06 -6.05 13.56
N LEU A 138 -17.04 -6.93 12.55
CA LEU A 138 -17.50 -6.59 11.21
C LEU A 138 -18.94 -7.08 11.05
N THR A 139 -19.83 -6.20 10.61
CA THR A 139 -21.16 -6.57 10.10
C THR A 139 -21.06 -7.11 8.67
N PRO A 140 -22.12 -7.74 8.11
CA PRO A 140 -22.14 -8.15 6.71
C PRO A 140 -21.85 -6.98 5.76
N PHE A 141 -22.31 -5.77 6.12
CA PHE A 141 -22.07 -4.54 5.37
C PHE A 141 -20.58 -4.15 5.36
N LYS A 142 -19.93 -4.10 6.54
CA LYS A 142 -18.49 -3.85 6.66
C LYS A 142 -17.65 -4.96 6.01
N LEU A 143 -18.10 -6.20 6.08
CA LEU A 143 -17.44 -7.32 5.43
C LEU A 143 -17.50 -7.22 3.90
N ALA A 144 -18.63 -6.78 3.33
CA ALA A 144 -18.74 -6.56 1.88
C ALA A 144 -17.75 -5.49 1.41
N ALA A 145 -17.60 -4.42 2.20
CA ALA A 145 -16.59 -3.40 1.97
C ALA A 145 -15.17 -3.97 2.02
N LYS A 146 -14.85 -4.78 3.04
CA LYS A 146 -13.53 -5.40 3.22
C LYS A 146 -13.17 -6.36 2.08
N GLU A 147 -14.10 -7.23 1.69
CA GLU A 147 -13.87 -8.26 0.68
C GLU A 147 -13.89 -7.69 -0.75
N GLY A 148 -14.39 -6.46 -0.95
CA GLY A 148 -14.52 -5.82 -2.25
C GLY A 148 -15.72 -6.29 -3.06
N ASN A 149 -16.75 -6.82 -2.39
CA ASN A 149 -17.95 -7.30 -3.07
C ASN A 149 -18.88 -6.12 -3.42
N PHE A 150 -18.61 -5.50 -4.56
CA PHE A 150 -19.35 -4.34 -5.09
C PHE A 150 -20.86 -4.57 -5.16
N VAL A 151 -21.29 -5.74 -5.66
CA VAL A 151 -22.71 -6.04 -5.89
C VAL A 151 -23.45 -6.15 -4.55
N ALA A 152 -22.90 -6.91 -3.59
CA ALA A 152 -23.51 -7.04 -2.27
C ALA A 152 -23.52 -5.71 -1.51
N PHE A 153 -22.45 -4.92 -1.61
CA PHE A 153 -22.37 -3.61 -0.98
C PHE A 153 -23.41 -2.64 -1.57
N GLN A 154 -23.50 -2.56 -2.90
CA GLN A 154 -24.48 -1.69 -3.58
C GLN A 154 -25.92 -2.12 -3.28
N HIS A 155 -26.18 -3.43 -3.21
CA HIS A 155 -27.48 -3.97 -2.83
C HIS A 155 -27.90 -3.51 -1.44
N LEU A 156 -27.01 -3.66 -0.45
CA LEU A 156 -27.24 -3.21 0.93
C LEU A 156 -27.47 -1.70 1.03
N VAL A 157 -26.68 -0.90 0.33
CA VAL A 157 -26.87 0.56 0.27
C VAL A 157 -28.22 0.93 -0.33
N ASN A 158 -28.62 0.29 -1.43
CA ASN A 158 -29.90 0.55 -2.07
C ASN A 158 -31.09 0.15 -1.20
N ARG A 159 -30.94 -0.87 -0.36
CA ARG A 159 -31.96 -1.25 0.62
C ARG A 159 -32.12 -0.24 1.75
N ARG A 160 -31.02 0.39 2.19
CA ARG A 160 -31.03 1.45 3.20
C ARG A 160 -31.38 2.84 2.62
N ARG A 161 -31.71 2.94 1.33
CA ARG A 161 -32.01 4.19 0.63
C ARG A 161 -33.51 4.51 0.69
N ILE A 162 -33.83 5.74 1.07
CA ILE A 162 -35.19 6.29 1.05
C ILE A 162 -35.31 7.29 -0.10
N ILE A 163 -36.29 7.11 -0.98
CA ILE A 163 -36.58 8.07 -2.06
C ILE A 163 -37.43 9.19 -1.46
N GLN A 164 -36.91 10.41 -1.42
CA GLN A 164 -37.64 11.57 -0.87
C GLN A 164 -38.67 12.12 -1.85
N TRP A 165 -38.25 12.31 -3.11
CA TRP A 165 -39.12 12.76 -4.18
C TRP A 165 -38.55 12.35 -5.53
N SER A 166 -39.44 12.24 -6.52
CA SER A 166 -39.08 12.01 -7.92
C SER A 166 -39.86 12.98 -8.80
N LEU A 167 -39.17 13.66 -9.70
CA LEU A 167 -39.73 14.58 -10.70
C LEU A 167 -39.15 14.19 -12.07
N GLY A 168 -39.87 13.33 -12.79
CA GLY A 168 -39.41 12.79 -14.06
C GLY A 168 -38.05 12.11 -13.93
N PRO A 169 -36.98 12.60 -14.61
CA PRO A 169 -35.64 12.02 -14.51
C PRO A 169 -34.88 12.40 -13.23
N LEU A 170 -35.37 13.38 -12.45
CA LEU A 170 -34.70 13.83 -11.22
C LEU A 170 -35.24 13.07 -10.02
N THR A 171 -34.36 12.41 -9.28
CA THR A 171 -34.71 11.73 -8.02
C THR A 171 -33.84 12.23 -6.89
N SER A 172 -34.43 12.64 -5.77
CA SER A 172 -33.70 12.87 -4.52
C SER A 172 -33.78 11.63 -3.65
N ASN A 173 -32.60 11.10 -3.31
CA ASN A 173 -32.44 9.92 -2.49
C ASN A 173 -31.73 10.28 -1.18
N LEU A 174 -32.32 9.92 -0.06
CA LEU A 174 -31.72 9.97 1.25
C LEU A 174 -31.05 8.62 1.54
N TYR A 175 -29.75 8.65 1.84
CA TYR A 175 -28.98 7.47 2.20
C TYR A 175 -28.65 7.49 3.70
N ASP A 176 -28.86 6.36 4.36
CA ASP A 176 -28.37 6.15 5.71
C ASP A 176 -26.83 6.06 5.73
N LEU A 177 -26.20 6.81 6.63
CA LEU A 177 -24.74 6.87 6.80
C LEU A 177 -24.25 6.06 8.00
N THR A 178 -25.15 5.36 8.69
CA THR A 178 -24.80 4.43 9.77
C THR A 178 -23.77 3.41 9.26
N GLU A 179 -22.71 3.17 10.04
CA GLU A 179 -21.52 2.38 9.69
C GLU A 179 -20.59 2.97 8.61
N ILE A 180 -21.08 3.87 7.75
CA ILE A 180 -20.27 4.49 6.69
C ILE A 180 -19.40 5.61 7.24
N ASP A 181 -19.99 6.47 8.07
CA ASP A 181 -19.31 7.66 8.59
C ASP A 181 -18.34 7.34 9.73
N SER A 182 -17.22 8.06 9.77
CA SER A 182 -16.11 7.86 10.71
C SER A 182 -16.32 8.51 12.08
N ARG A 183 -17.49 9.12 12.34
CA ARG A 183 -17.76 9.86 13.59
C ARG A 183 -18.37 8.98 14.68
N VAL A 184 -19.17 7.99 14.31
CA VAL A 184 -19.99 7.21 15.24
C VAL A 184 -19.36 5.84 15.56
N ASP A 185 -18.70 5.24 14.57
CA ASP A 185 -18.17 3.88 14.66
C ASP A 185 -16.63 3.86 14.74
N ASP A 186 -16.08 3.11 15.69
CA ASP A 186 -14.64 2.86 15.85
C ASP A 186 -13.99 2.14 14.64
N LEU A 187 -14.81 1.46 13.83
CA LEU A 187 -14.42 0.74 12.62
C LEU A 187 -15.41 1.08 11.51
N SER A 188 -15.28 2.28 10.95
CA SER A 188 -16.12 2.76 9.84
C SER A 188 -15.81 2.02 8.53
N VAL A 189 -16.78 1.97 7.62
CA VAL A 189 -16.59 1.38 6.28
C VAL A 189 -15.44 2.06 5.55
N LEU A 190 -15.26 3.37 5.70
CA LEU A 190 -14.15 4.10 5.09
C LEU A 190 -12.79 3.57 5.57
N GLU A 191 -12.62 3.33 6.87
CA GLU A 191 -11.41 2.75 7.43
C GLU A 191 -11.20 1.29 7.03
N VAL A 192 -12.28 0.51 6.93
CA VAL A 192 -12.24 -0.88 6.47
C VAL A 192 -11.81 -0.96 5.00
N ILE A 193 -12.27 -0.05 4.15
CA ILE A 193 -11.87 0.03 2.74
C ILE A 193 -10.37 0.37 2.63
N VAL A 194 -9.92 1.41 3.34
CA VAL A 194 -8.51 1.86 3.31
C VAL A 194 -7.57 0.77 3.85
N SER A 195 -7.97 0.07 4.92
CA SER A 195 -7.17 -1.01 5.52
C SER A 195 -7.22 -2.33 4.74
N SER A 196 -8.15 -2.50 3.78
CA SER A 196 -8.29 -3.75 3.01
C SER A 196 -7.07 -4.00 2.10
N PRO A 197 -6.58 -5.25 1.98
CA PRO A 197 -5.49 -5.56 1.06
C PRO A 197 -5.98 -5.71 -0.39
N LYS A 198 -7.28 -5.87 -0.60
CA LYS A 198 -7.86 -6.13 -1.91
C LYS A 198 -8.06 -4.84 -2.69
N ARG A 199 -7.66 -4.84 -3.97
CA ARG A 199 -7.91 -3.71 -4.87
C ARG A 199 -9.40 -3.48 -5.11
N GLU A 200 -10.18 -4.56 -5.15
CA GLU A 200 -11.64 -4.51 -5.34
C GLU A 200 -12.37 -3.70 -4.26
N ALA A 201 -11.87 -3.70 -3.03
CA ALA A 201 -12.45 -2.90 -1.95
C ALA A 201 -12.42 -1.40 -2.25
N ARG A 202 -11.41 -0.95 -3.01
CA ARG A 202 -11.25 0.47 -3.33
C ARG A 202 -12.28 0.97 -4.35
N ARG A 203 -12.76 0.10 -5.23
CA ARG A 203 -13.84 0.42 -6.20
C ARG A 203 -15.14 0.85 -5.50
N ILE A 204 -15.32 0.45 -4.24
CA ILE A 204 -16.46 0.85 -3.42
C ILE A 204 -16.44 2.36 -3.13
N LEU A 205 -15.27 3.02 -3.17
CA LEU A 205 -15.19 4.48 -3.02
C LEU A 205 -15.87 5.23 -4.18
N GLU A 206 -16.11 4.59 -5.32
CA GLU A 206 -16.80 5.20 -6.45
C GLU A 206 -18.33 5.13 -6.34
N LEU A 207 -18.85 4.29 -5.44
CA LEU A 207 -20.27 4.12 -5.21
C LEU A 207 -20.89 5.31 -4.47
N THR A 208 -22.13 5.64 -4.82
CA THR A 208 -23.00 6.49 -4.00
C THR A 208 -23.50 5.70 -2.79
N PRO A 209 -23.49 6.24 -1.56
CA PRO A 209 -23.18 7.62 -1.16
C PRO A 209 -21.71 7.89 -0.84
N VAL A 210 -20.87 6.85 -0.75
CA VAL A 210 -19.46 6.93 -0.27
C VAL A 210 -18.66 7.99 -1.05
N ARG A 211 -18.74 7.98 -2.38
CA ARG A 211 -18.08 8.96 -3.25
C ARG A 211 -18.46 10.40 -2.92
N GLN A 212 -19.76 10.63 -2.71
CA GLN A 212 -20.30 11.96 -2.43
C GLN A 212 -19.87 12.43 -1.04
N LEU A 213 -19.91 11.53 -0.04
CA LEU A 213 -19.47 11.82 1.32
C LEU A 213 -17.98 12.19 1.37
N VAL A 214 -17.12 11.41 0.72
CA VAL A 214 -15.67 11.70 0.65
C VAL A 214 -15.42 13.03 -0.06
N ARG A 215 -16.11 13.30 -1.18
CA ARG A 215 -15.99 14.56 -1.90
C ARG A 215 -16.43 15.77 -1.06
N LEU A 216 -17.52 15.63 -0.29
CA LEU A 216 -17.99 16.67 0.63
C LEU A 216 -16.96 16.93 1.73
N LYS A 217 -16.47 15.90 2.42
CA LYS A 217 -15.43 16.02 3.46
C LYS A 217 -14.14 16.65 2.92
N TRP A 218 -13.72 16.26 1.72
CA TRP A 218 -12.53 16.82 1.08
C TRP A 218 -12.69 18.31 0.75
N ASN A 219 -13.83 18.71 0.20
CA ASN A 219 -14.06 20.11 -0.17
C ASN A 219 -14.24 21.02 1.05
N LEU A 220 -14.87 20.52 2.12
CA LEU A 220 -15.11 21.31 3.33
C LEU A 220 -13.86 21.46 4.19
N TYR A 221 -13.12 20.36 4.42
CA TYR A 221 -12.03 20.34 5.41
C TYR A 221 -10.71 19.85 4.81
N GLY A 222 -10.74 18.71 4.09
CA GLY A 222 -9.54 18.00 3.67
C GLY A 222 -8.60 18.84 2.79
N LYS A 223 -9.13 19.53 1.79
CA LYS A 223 -8.37 20.35 0.84
C LYS A 223 -7.66 21.52 1.52
N HIS A 224 -8.31 22.16 2.49
CA HIS A 224 -7.74 23.30 3.22
C HIS A 224 -6.66 22.84 4.20
N TYR A 225 -6.94 21.78 4.97
CA TYR A 225 -5.96 21.17 5.86
C TYR A 225 -4.73 20.68 5.11
N PHE A 226 -4.92 19.98 3.98
CA PHE A 226 -3.81 19.43 3.19
C PHE A 226 -2.94 20.52 2.56
N ARG A 227 -3.54 21.62 2.07
CA ARG A 227 -2.79 22.78 1.56
C ARG A 227 -2.00 23.50 2.66
N LEU A 228 -2.60 23.65 3.84
CA LEU A 228 -1.91 24.22 4.99
C LEU A 228 -0.73 23.34 5.41
N LEU A 229 -0.93 22.01 5.48
CA LEU A 229 0.12 21.06 5.82
C LEU A 229 1.27 21.10 4.80
N MET A 230 0.96 21.17 3.50
CA MET A 230 1.96 21.37 2.45
C MET A 230 2.76 22.66 2.65
N LEU A 231 2.09 23.77 2.96
CA LEU A 231 2.74 25.06 3.19
C LEU A 231 3.66 25.00 4.42
N VAL A 232 3.20 24.41 5.52
CA VAL A 232 4.02 24.20 6.74
C VAL A 232 5.23 23.32 6.43
N TYR A 233 5.06 22.24 5.65
CA TYR A 233 6.17 21.38 5.26
C TYR A 233 7.18 22.09 4.35
N LEU A 234 6.71 22.88 3.39
CA LEU A 234 7.58 23.66 2.51
C LEU A 234 8.38 24.71 3.30
N LEU A 235 7.76 25.38 4.27
CA LEU A 235 8.47 26.28 5.18
C LEU A 235 9.51 25.52 6.01
N TYR A 236 9.15 24.35 6.54
CA TYR A 236 10.04 23.50 7.31
C TYR A 236 11.27 23.07 6.50
N ILE A 237 11.10 22.53 5.28
CA ILE A 237 12.23 22.11 4.45
C ILE A 237 13.06 23.31 3.96
N SER A 238 12.42 24.46 3.73
CA SER A 238 13.12 25.70 3.39
C SER A 238 14.02 26.17 4.55
N ILE A 239 13.54 26.12 5.80
CA ILE A 239 14.37 26.42 6.99
C ILE A 239 15.56 25.47 7.06
N PHE A 240 15.33 24.16 6.91
CA PHE A 240 16.42 23.18 6.89
C PHE A 240 17.45 23.47 5.78
N THR A 241 16.99 23.86 4.58
CA THR A 241 17.90 24.23 3.48
C THR A 241 18.71 25.48 3.77
N LEU A 242 18.12 26.49 4.39
CA LEU A 242 18.84 27.70 4.80
C LEU A 242 19.90 27.37 5.85
N CYS A 243 19.62 26.46 6.80
CA CYS A 243 20.61 25.97 7.75
C CYS A 243 21.79 25.28 7.05
N CYS A 244 21.51 24.48 6.02
CA CYS A 244 22.56 23.80 5.24
C CYS A 244 23.39 24.76 4.38
N ILE A 245 22.77 25.78 3.78
CA ILE A 245 23.45 26.78 2.95
C ILE A 245 24.35 27.69 3.81
N TYR A 246 23.85 28.15 4.96
CA TYR A 246 24.59 29.02 5.87
C TYR A 246 25.43 28.26 6.91
N ARG A 247 25.95 27.09 6.52
CA ARG A 247 26.80 26.24 7.36
C ARG A 247 28.03 27.03 7.87
N PRO A 248 28.41 26.86 9.16
CA PRO A 248 29.55 27.57 9.73
C PRO A 248 30.85 26.96 9.20
N LEU A 249 31.44 27.60 8.20
CA LEU A 249 32.71 27.20 7.60
C LEU A 249 33.83 28.16 8.03
N LYS A 250 35.03 27.63 8.26
CA LYS A 250 36.27 28.39 8.44
C LYS A 250 37.29 27.97 7.38
N ASP A 251 38.20 28.87 7.05
CA ASP A 251 39.29 28.55 6.14
C ASP A 251 40.22 27.51 6.78
N ILE A 252 40.83 26.69 5.93
CA ILE A 252 41.72 25.62 6.37
C ILE A 252 42.95 26.22 7.09
N PRO A 253 43.31 25.70 8.28
CA PRO A 253 44.53 26.11 8.96
C PRO A 253 45.77 25.63 8.17
N GLU A 254 46.87 26.39 8.23
CA GLU A 254 48.10 26.12 7.46
C GLU A 254 48.69 24.71 7.70
N ASN A 255 48.40 24.09 8.85
CA ASN A 255 48.88 22.75 9.25
C ASN A 255 47.97 21.59 8.81
N TYR A 256 47.01 21.81 7.91
CA TYR A 256 46.07 20.77 7.50
C TYR A 256 46.67 19.87 6.41
N THR A 257 46.72 18.57 6.68
CA THR A 257 47.17 17.56 5.72
C THR A 257 46.11 17.33 4.66
N LYS A 258 46.37 17.80 3.43
CA LYS A 258 45.54 17.49 2.26
C LYS A 258 46.04 16.20 1.59
N ALA A 259 45.12 15.38 1.12
CA ALA A 259 45.47 14.37 0.13
C ALA A 259 45.78 15.06 -1.22
N ASP A 260 46.64 14.47 -2.06
CA ASP A 260 47.06 15.08 -3.35
C ASP A 260 45.89 15.43 -4.29
N ASN A 261 44.72 14.82 -4.09
CA ASN A 261 43.50 15.07 -4.87
C ASN A 261 42.47 15.98 -4.15
N ASP A 262 42.74 16.43 -2.94
CA ASP A 262 41.78 17.15 -2.11
C ASP A 262 41.94 18.68 -2.25
N ASN A 263 41.06 19.27 -3.07
CA ASN A 263 41.01 20.71 -3.32
C ASN A 263 40.11 21.48 -2.34
N THR A 264 39.78 20.92 -1.17
CA THR A 264 39.00 21.64 -0.15
C THR A 264 39.73 22.90 0.31
N ILE A 265 38.97 24.00 0.44
CA ILE A 265 39.47 25.33 0.86
C ILE A 265 38.95 25.68 2.27
N LYS A 266 37.78 25.15 2.64
CA LYS A 266 37.08 25.46 3.88
C LYS A 266 36.73 24.20 4.63
N ILE A 267 36.91 24.22 5.95
CA ILE A 267 36.52 23.17 6.88
C ILE A 267 35.41 23.66 7.81
N GLU A 268 34.74 22.71 8.44
CA GLU A 268 33.68 23.03 9.40
C GLU A 268 34.22 23.67 10.68
N LYS A 269 33.51 24.67 11.19
CA LYS A 269 33.78 25.24 12.51
C LYS A 269 33.36 24.26 13.60
N SER A 270 34.14 24.22 14.68
CA SER A 270 33.78 23.44 15.88
C SER A 270 32.48 23.97 16.51
N PHE A 271 31.81 23.16 17.31
CA PHE A 271 30.53 23.53 17.94
C PHE A 271 30.62 24.87 18.69
N THR A 272 31.70 25.10 19.45
CA THR A 272 31.93 26.31 20.24
C THR A 272 32.23 27.56 19.39
N GLU A 273 32.86 27.39 18.23
CA GLU A 273 33.15 28.47 17.27
C GLU A 273 31.94 28.84 16.41
N SER A 274 30.92 27.99 16.39
CA SER A 274 29.84 28.06 15.41
C SER A 274 28.64 28.90 15.82
N TYR A 275 28.58 29.38 17.07
CA TYR A 275 27.44 30.09 17.64
C TYR A 275 27.86 31.34 18.43
N GLN A 276 28.62 32.23 17.77
CA GLN A 276 29.10 33.48 18.38
C GLN A 276 28.41 34.72 17.83
N SER A 277 28.06 34.73 16.55
CA SER A 277 27.42 35.87 15.91
C SER A 277 25.89 35.81 16.05
N TYR A 278 25.22 36.96 15.98
CA TYR A 278 23.76 37.04 15.85
C TYR A 278 23.23 36.18 14.69
N LYS A 279 23.95 36.16 13.55
CA LYS A 279 23.60 35.31 12.40
C LYS A 279 23.67 33.82 12.72
N ASP A 280 24.63 33.41 13.56
CA ASP A 280 24.77 32.02 13.97
C ASP A 280 23.68 31.61 14.95
N HIS A 281 23.25 32.51 15.84
CA HIS A 281 22.10 32.28 16.73
C HIS A 281 20.79 32.12 15.95
N LEU A 282 20.60 32.88 14.87
CA LEU A 282 19.46 32.68 13.96
C LEU A 282 19.50 31.30 13.29
N ARG A 283 20.68 30.83 12.88
CA ARG A 283 20.83 29.47 12.34
C ARG A 283 20.52 28.40 13.39
N LEU A 284 20.97 28.58 14.62
CA LEU A 284 20.69 27.67 15.74
C LEU A 284 19.19 27.49 15.96
N ILE A 285 18.41 28.58 15.87
CA ILE A 285 16.95 28.51 15.95
C ILE A 285 16.39 27.62 14.83
N GLY A 286 16.88 27.77 13.60
CA GLY A 286 16.49 26.92 12.47
C GLY A 286 16.88 25.45 12.62
N GLU A 287 18.05 25.17 13.20
CA GLU A 287 18.51 23.81 13.51
C GLU A 287 17.60 23.15 14.57
N ILE A 288 17.25 23.89 15.63
CA ILE A 288 16.31 23.43 16.67
C ILE A 288 14.93 23.13 16.08
N ILE A 289 14.39 24.02 15.23
CA ILE A 289 13.12 23.80 14.54
C ILE A 289 13.20 22.54 13.66
N SER A 290 14.30 22.37 12.92
CA SER A 290 14.51 21.23 12.03
C SER A 290 14.55 19.91 12.81
N LEU A 291 15.23 19.90 13.96
CA LEU A 291 15.32 18.74 14.86
C LEU A 291 13.98 18.41 15.51
N ILE A 292 13.27 19.40 16.06
CA ILE A 292 11.95 19.20 16.66
C ILE A 292 10.98 18.63 15.61
N GLY A 293 10.98 19.18 14.39
CA GLY A 293 10.16 18.66 13.30
C GLY A 293 10.51 17.22 12.94
N ALA A 294 11.80 16.86 12.89
CA ALA A 294 12.23 15.48 12.62
C ALA A 294 11.77 14.51 13.73
N ILE A 295 11.86 14.90 14.99
CA ILE A 295 11.37 14.10 16.12
C ILE A 295 9.86 13.91 16.04
N ILE A 296 9.09 14.97 15.75
CA ILE A 296 7.63 14.88 15.57
C ILE A 296 7.27 13.92 14.43
N ILE A 297 7.98 14.00 13.29
CA ILE A 297 7.77 13.09 12.16
C ILE A 297 7.99 11.63 12.61
N LEU A 298 9.08 11.34 13.32
CA LEU A 298 9.36 9.99 13.82
C LEU A 298 8.30 9.49 14.82
N LEU A 299 7.84 10.37 15.73
CA LEU A 299 6.81 10.03 16.71
C LEU A 299 5.45 9.72 16.07
N ILE A 300 5.15 10.28 14.90
CA ILE A 300 3.92 9.99 14.15
C ILE A 300 4.08 8.73 13.29
N GLU A 301 5.22 8.58 12.60
CA GLU A 301 5.47 7.49 11.65
C GLU A 301 5.69 6.13 12.34
N ILE A 302 6.47 6.08 13.43
CA ILE A 302 6.82 4.82 14.10
C ILE A 302 5.58 4.07 14.62
N PRO A 303 4.66 4.69 15.38
CA PRO A 303 3.44 4.00 15.82
C PRO A 303 2.55 3.57 14.65
N SER A 304 2.50 4.36 13.58
CA SER A 304 1.72 4.04 12.37
C SER A 304 2.26 2.80 11.67
N ILE A 305 3.59 2.68 11.55
CA ILE A 305 4.27 1.49 11.01
C ILE A 305 3.99 0.27 11.90
N LEU A 306 4.05 0.41 13.22
CA LEU A 306 3.79 -0.68 14.17
C LEU A 306 2.33 -1.16 14.13
N LYS A 307 1.37 -0.23 14.00
CA LYS A 307 -0.07 -0.55 13.97
C LYS A 307 -0.48 -1.26 12.68
N VAL A 308 0.03 -0.84 11.53
CA VAL A 308 -0.35 -1.38 10.20
C VAL A 308 0.53 -2.57 9.78
N GLY A 309 1.75 -2.63 10.31
CA GLY A 309 2.79 -3.58 9.93
C GLY A 309 3.57 -3.13 8.69
N ALA A 310 4.91 -3.20 8.77
CA ALA A 310 5.83 -2.64 7.75
C ALA A 310 5.52 -3.09 6.31
N LYS A 311 5.20 -4.37 6.10
CA LYS A 311 4.92 -4.92 4.76
C LYS A 311 3.68 -4.29 4.12
N ARG A 312 2.66 -3.94 4.91
CA ARG A 312 1.42 -3.35 4.41
C ARG A 312 1.54 -1.83 4.29
N TYR A 313 2.19 -1.20 5.25
CA TYR A 313 2.42 0.24 5.29
C TYR A 313 3.20 0.73 4.06
N PHE A 314 4.30 0.04 3.72
CA PHE A 314 5.12 0.40 2.55
C PHE A 314 4.62 -0.23 1.23
N GLY A 315 3.90 -1.35 1.30
CA GLY A 315 3.42 -2.07 0.13
C GLY A 315 2.16 -1.48 -0.52
N GLN A 316 1.38 -0.67 0.19
CA GLN A 316 0.16 -0.06 -0.34
C GLN A 316 0.42 1.35 -0.87
N SER A 317 0.45 1.51 -2.20
CA SER A 317 0.58 2.82 -2.86
C SER A 317 -0.48 3.84 -2.42
N ALA A 318 -1.68 3.35 -2.03
CA ALA A 318 -2.79 4.18 -1.57
C ALA A 318 -2.49 4.96 -0.27
N LEU A 319 -1.74 4.38 0.66
CA LEU A 319 -1.40 5.06 1.92
C LEU A 319 -0.29 6.11 1.78
N GLY A 320 0.40 6.20 0.63
CA GLY A 320 1.58 7.05 0.45
C GLY A 320 2.82 6.23 0.05
N GLY A 321 2.76 4.90 0.22
CA GLY A 321 3.74 3.95 -0.28
C GLY A 321 5.18 4.27 0.17
N PRO A 322 6.13 4.45 -0.76
CA PRO A 322 7.53 4.67 -0.45
C PRO A 322 7.84 6.07 0.09
N PHE A 323 6.93 7.04 -0.06
CA PHE A 323 7.16 8.40 0.45
C PHE A 323 7.25 8.45 1.98
N HIS A 324 6.60 7.52 2.68
CA HIS A 324 6.80 7.37 4.12
C HIS A 324 8.19 6.82 4.48
N VAL A 325 8.79 6.00 3.61
CA VAL A 325 10.18 5.53 3.78
C VAL A 325 11.13 6.71 3.61
N THR A 326 10.94 7.53 2.57
CA THR A 326 11.79 8.70 2.31
C THR A 326 11.62 9.77 3.39
N LEU A 327 10.42 9.93 3.96
CA LEU A 327 10.16 10.85 5.07
C LEU A 327 10.76 10.35 6.39
N GLY A 328 10.59 9.06 6.72
CA GLY A 328 11.19 8.45 7.91
C GLY A 328 12.72 8.42 7.85
N SER A 329 13.30 8.07 6.70
CA SER A 329 14.75 8.11 6.50
C SER A 329 15.31 9.53 6.59
N TYR A 330 14.65 10.52 5.99
CA TYR A 330 14.99 11.94 6.19
C TYR A 330 15.05 12.31 7.68
N ALA A 331 14.00 12.00 8.44
CA ALA A 331 13.92 12.35 9.84
C ALA A 331 15.00 11.65 10.68
N CYS A 332 15.30 10.38 10.40
CA CYS A 332 16.42 9.66 11.01
C CYS A 332 17.76 10.33 10.70
N LEU A 333 18.02 10.72 9.44
CA LEU A 333 19.27 11.37 9.05
C LEU A 333 19.46 12.73 9.73
N VAL A 334 18.39 13.51 9.91
CA VAL A 334 18.46 14.80 10.65
C VAL A 334 18.82 14.57 12.12
N VAL A 335 18.25 13.55 12.76
CA VAL A 335 18.60 13.20 14.16
C VAL A 335 20.05 12.72 14.26
N ILE A 336 20.50 11.86 13.34
CA ILE A 336 21.91 11.41 13.30
C ILE A 336 22.84 12.59 13.06
N LEU A 337 22.49 13.52 12.17
CA LEU A 337 23.26 14.73 11.92
C LEU A 337 23.41 15.58 13.19
N CYS A 338 22.36 15.71 14.00
CA CYS A 338 22.44 16.38 15.31
C CYS A 338 23.42 15.66 16.25
N VAL A 339 23.40 14.32 16.30
CA VAL A 339 24.32 13.53 17.14
C VAL A 339 25.77 13.68 16.65
N MET A 340 26.00 13.66 15.34
CA MET A 340 27.33 13.90 14.78
C MET A 340 27.84 15.30 15.12
N ARG A 341 26.96 16.30 15.05
CA ARG A 341 27.26 17.69 15.37
C ARG A 341 27.65 17.91 16.82
N THR A 342 26.99 17.23 17.76
CA THR A 342 27.32 17.33 19.19
C THR A 342 28.56 16.54 19.57
N THR A 343 28.85 15.44 18.87
CA THR A 343 30.03 14.60 19.10
C THR A 343 31.27 15.06 18.32
N GLY A 344 31.12 15.97 17.36
CA GLY A 344 32.21 16.47 16.52
C GLY A 344 32.75 15.44 15.54
N MET A 345 31.96 14.45 15.14
CA MET A 345 32.38 13.40 14.20
C MET A 345 32.43 13.93 12.76
N ALA A 346 33.49 13.57 12.04
CA ALA A 346 33.61 13.89 10.62
C ALA A 346 32.55 13.12 9.78
N GLY A 347 32.04 13.74 8.72
CA GLY A 347 31.08 13.11 7.79
C GLY A 347 29.69 13.75 7.73
N GLU A 348 29.46 14.83 8.48
CA GLU A 348 28.17 15.55 8.52
C GLU A 348 27.68 16.00 7.13
N LEU A 349 28.60 16.40 6.25
CA LEU A 349 28.28 16.86 4.89
C LEU A 349 27.52 15.82 4.07
N VAL A 350 27.95 14.56 4.16
CA VAL A 350 27.38 13.46 3.37
C VAL A 350 25.94 13.19 3.82
N LEU A 351 25.71 13.14 5.14
CA LEU A 351 24.36 12.97 5.69
C LEU A 351 23.46 14.16 5.38
N MET A 352 23.99 15.38 5.45
CA MET A 352 23.26 16.61 5.13
C MET A 352 22.79 16.61 3.68
N ALA A 353 23.67 16.24 2.73
CA ALA A 353 23.33 16.16 1.31
C ALA A 353 22.21 15.15 1.05
N TRP A 354 22.32 13.95 1.64
CA TRP A 354 21.27 12.92 1.51
C TRP A 354 19.95 13.35 2.17
N ALA A 355 20.00 13.98 3.35
CA ALA A 355 18.81 14.51 4.01
C ALA A 355 18.12 15.59 3.15
N LEU A 356 18.87 16.49 2.51
CA LEU A 356 18.30 17.51 1.61
C LEU A 356 17.58 16.88 0.42
N VAL A 357 18.22 15.93 -0.26
CA VAL A 357 17.63 15.26 -1.43
C VAL A 357 16.36 14.51 -1.03
N LEU A 358 16.40 13.75 0.06
CA LEU A 358 15.23 13.00 0.55
C LEU A 358 14.12 13.94 1.02
N GLY A 359 14.45 15.01 1.74
CA GLY A 359 13.51 16.02 2.22
C GLY A 359 12.77 16.73 1.08
N TRP A 360 13.47 17.19 0.04
CA TRP A 360 12.82 17.78 -1.13
C TRP A 360 12.06 16.76 -1.97
N SER A 361 12.54 15.52 -2.08
CA SER A 361 11.82 14.47 -2.80
C SER A 361 10.44 14.19 -2.20
N ASN A 362 10.27 14.36 -0.88
CA ASN A 362 9.00 14.22 -0.19
C ASN A 362 7.97 15.28 -0.58
N VAL A 363 8.36 16.40 -1.19
CA VAL A 363 7.39 17.39 -1.71
C VAL A 363 6.48 16.76 -2.78
N MET A 364 6.96 15.74 -3.51
CA MET A 364 6.14 14.99 -4.46
C MET A 364 4.94 14.31 -3.81
N TYR A 365 5.01 13.93 -2.52
CA TYR A 365 3.88 13.40 -1.78
C TYR A 365 2.71 14.41 -1.74
N PHE A 366 3.01 15.69 -1.50
CA PHE A 366 1.99 16.75 -1.46
C PHE A 366 1.42 17.06 -2.85
N ALA A 367 2.20 16.89 -3.92
CA ALA A 367 1.69 17.02 -5.28
C ALA A 367 0.55 16.02 -5.59
N ARG A 368 0.46 14.89 -4.85
CA ARG A 368 -0.63 13.91 -4.96
C ARG A 368 -2.02 14.50 -4.65
N GLY A 369 -2.14 15.47 -3.74
CA GLY A 369 -3.44 16.02 -3.35
C GLY A 369 -4.07 16.96 -4.38
N PHE A 370 -3.36 17.31 -5.45
CA PHE A 370 -3.88 18.16 -6.52
C PHE A 370 -4.43 17.30 -7.67
N GLU A 371 -5.63 17.62 -8.13
CA GLU A 371 -6.31 16.89 -9.21
C GLU A 371 -5.49 16.87 -10.52
N MET A 372 -4.77 17.95 -10.83
CA MET A 372 -3.95 18.04 -12.03
C MET A 372 -2.61 17.28 -11.92
N LEU A 373 -1.96 17.27 -10.75
CA LEU A 373 -0.62 16.71 -10.57
C LEU A 373 -0.62 15.28 -10.02
N GLY A 374 -1.58 14.94 -9.17
CA GLY A 374 -1.60 13.67 -8.45
C GLY A 374 -1.63 12.44 -9.34
N PRO A 375 -2.44 12.41 -10.41
CA PRO A 375 -2.33 11.43 -11.48
C PRO A 375 -0.89 11.16 -11.97
N TYR A 376 -0.11 12.20 -12.23
CA TYR A 376 1.27 12.07 -12.73
C TYR A 376 2.23 11.57 -11.64
N VAL A 377 2.07 12.02 -10.38
CA VAL A 377 2.87 11.54 -9.25
C VAL A 377 2.69 10.03 -9.06
N ILE A 378 1.47 9.52 -9.22
CA ILE A 378 1.18 8.07 -9.11
C ILE A 378 1.88 7.28 -10.23
N VAL A 379 1.90 7.82 -11.46
CA VAL A 379 2.67 7.23 -12.58
C VAL A 379 4.15 7.18 -12.24
N ILE A 380 4.73 8.31 -11.81
CA ILE A 380 6.16 8.41 -11.46
C ILE A 380 6.51 7.41 -10.36
N GLN A 381 5.70 7.34 -9.29
CA GLN A 381 5.91 6.41 -8.18
C GLN A 381 5.86 4.95 -8.64
N LYS A 382 4.86 4.55 -9.41
CA LYS A 382 4.76 3.17 -9.92
C LYS A 382 5.92 2.82 -10.84
N THR A 383 6.38 3.78 -11.63
CA THR A 383 7.50 3.59 -12.56
C THR A 383 8.83 3.42 -11.81
N ILE A 384 9.12 4.29 -10.84
CA ILE A 384 10.36 4.24 -10.04
C ILE A 384 10.43 2.96 -9.22
N PHE A 385 9.39 2.65 -8.45
CA PHE A 385 9.46 1.52 -7.50
C PHE A 385 9.13 0.17 -8.14
N GLY A 386 8.41 0.16 -9.27
CA GLY A 386 8.03 -1.06 -9.98
C GLY A 386 9.02 -1.50 -11.04
N ASP A 387 9.26 -0.64 -12.04
CA ASP A 387 10.00 -1.02 -13.25
C ASP A 387 11.47 -0.62 -13.18
N LEU A 388 11.77 0.59 -12.69
CA LEU A 388 13.14 1.05 -12.54
C LEU A 388 13.92 0.16 -11.57
N THR A 389 13.33 -0.30 -10.46
CA THR A 389 14.00 -1.24 -9.54
C THR A 389 14.42 -2.54 -10.25
N LYS A 390 13.58 -3.12 -11.11
CA LYS A 390 13.90 -4.35 -11.86
C LYS A 390 14.99 -4.09 -12.89
N PHE A 391 14.90 -2.95 -13.59
CA PHE A 391 15.91 -2.49 -14.52
C PHE A 391 17.26 -2.26 -13.83
N MET A 392 17.28 -1.63 -12.65
CA MET A 392 18.50 -1.37 -11.89
C MET A 392 19.19 -2.66 -11.46
N TRP A 393 18.43 -3.70 -11.09
CA TRP A 393 19.01 -5.01 -10.78
C TRP A 393 19.67 -5.67 -12.00
N LEU A 394 19.01 -5.66 -13.16
CA LEU A 394 19.58 -6.17 -14.40
C LEU A 394 20.81 -5.38 -14.83
N SER A 395 20.74 -4.05 -14.73
CA SER A 395 21.84 -3.15 -15.08
C SER A 395 23.03 -3.31 -14.14
N LEU A 396 22.79 -3.53 -12.84
CA LEU A 396 23.85 -3.71 -11.85
C LEU A 396 24.69 -4.97 -12.12
N ILE A 397 24.05 -6.08 -12.52
CA ILE A 397 24.75 -7.33 -12.88
C ILE A 397 25.73 -7.06 -14.03
N PHE A 398 25.25 -6.38 -15.06
CA PHE A 398 26.06 -6.07 -16.24
C PHE A 398 27.15 -5.03 -15.93
N LEU A 399 26.80 -4.00 -15.15
CA LEU A 399 27.71 -2.96 -14.70
C LEU A 399 28.88 -3.55 -13.92
N ILE A 400 28.60 -4.40 -12.92
CA ILE A 400 29.66 -5.03 -12.12
C ILE A 400 30.51 -5.95 -13.02
N GLY A 401 29.89 -6.77 -13.88
CA GLY A 401 30.63 -7.68 -14.77
C GLY A 401 31.56 -6.99 -15.76
N SER A 402 31.11 -5.90 -16.38
CA SER A 402 31.94 -5.08 -17.27
C SER A 402 33.04 -4.33 -16.49
N SER A 403 32.68 -3.76 -15.34
CA SER A 403 33.62 -3.01 -14.50
C SER A 403 34.74 -3.88 -13.95
N THR A 404 34.45 -5.11 -13.52
CA THR A 404 35.49 -6.06 -13.09
C THR A 404 36.36 -6.47 -14.27
N GLY A 405 35.78 -6.75 -15.43
CA GLY A 405 36.52 -7.08 -16.66
C GLY A 405 37.51 -5.99 -17.06
N LEU A 406 37.10 -4.72 -17.02
CA LEU A 406 37.97 -3.57 -17.29
C LEU A 406 39.02 -3.36 -16.21
N TRP A 407 38.63 -3.49 -14.94
CA TRP A 407 39.54 -3.31 -13.80
C TRP A 407 40.71 -4.29 -13.82
N VAL A 408 40.53 -5.53 -14.29
CA VAL A 408 41.65 -6.50 -14.42
C VAL A 408 42.76 -5.98 -15.34
N PHE A 409 42.43 -5.21 -16.38
CA PHE A 409 43.45 -4.60 -17.24
C PHE A 409 44.08 -3.36 -16.59
N TYR A 410 43.25 -2.46 -16.05
CA TYR A 410 43.72 -1.19 -15.51
C TYR A 410 44.43 -1.30 -14.15
N MET A 411 44.19 -2.37 -13.37
CA MET A 411 44.91 -2.59 -12.10
C MET A 411 46.42 -2.81 -12.28
N THR A 412 46.86 -3.16 -13.50
CA THR A 412 48.27 -3.36 -13.83
C THR A 412 48.95 -2.11 -14.37
N GLN A 413 48.17 -1.06 -14.68
CA GLN A 413 48.66 0.20 -15.22
C GLN A 413 48.90 1.21 -14.10
N ASP A 414 49.69 2.25 -14.38
CA ASP A 414 49.88 3.33 -13.41
C ASP A 414 48.55 4.05 -13.15
N SER A 415 48.23 4.19 -11.87
CA SER A 415 46.99 4.77 -11.35
C SER A 415 46.75 6.22 -11.78
N LEU A 416 47.81 6.91 -12.21
CA LEU A 416 47.78 8.29 -12.72
C LEU A 416 47.67 8.39 -14.24
N ALA A 417 47.92 7.30 -14.97
CA ALA A 417 47.93 7.31 -16.43
C ALA A 417 46.51 7.53 -17.00
N LEU A 418 45.48 6.99 -16.34
CA LEU A 418 44.09 7.17 -16.76
C LEU A 418 43.18 7.39 -15.53
N PRO A 419 42.89 8.66 -15.16
CA PRO A 419 42.16 8.98 -13.93
C PRO A 419 40.79 8.30 -13.79
N SER A 420 40.10 8.08 -14.92
CA SER A 420 38.79 7.42 -14.99
C SER A 420 38.80 5.95 -14.55
N TYR A 421 39.98 5.31 -14.49
CA TYR A 421 40.13 3.91 -14.06
C TYR A 421 41.15 3.74 -12.93
N ARG A 422 41.34 4.78 -12.11
CA ARG A 422 42.33 4.78 -11.01
C ARG A 422 42.06 3.72 -9.93
N SER A 423 40.79 3.40 -9.66
CA SER A 423 40.40 2.42 -8.64
C SER A 423 39.15 1.66 -9.08
N PHE A 424 38.90 0.49 -8.47
CA PHE A 424 37.71 -0.30 -8.78
C PHE A 424 36.39 0.48 -8.58
N PRO A 425 36.17 1.20 -7.45
CA PRO A 425 34.94 2.01 -7.28
C PRO A 425 34.79 3.12 -8.34
N ILE A 426 35.89 3.77 -8.71
CA ILE A 426 35.88 4.81 -9.76
C ILE A 426 35.60 4.18 -11.12
N THR A 427 36.11 2.98 -11.39
CA THR A 427 35.83 2.22 -12.62
C THR A 427 34.34 1.86 -12.72
N VAL A 428 33.74 1.38 -11.63
CA VAL A 428 32.30 1.11 -11.56
C VAL A 428 31.48 2.37 -11.80
N PHE A 429 31.86 3.48 -11.17
CA PHE A 429 31.17 4.75 -11.35
C PHE A 429 31.30 5.30 -12.78
N THR A 430 32.50 5.25 -13.36
CA THR A 430 32.77 5.65 -14.75
C THR A 430 31.97 4.78 -15.73
N GLN A 431 31.89 3.47 -15.49
CA GLN A 431 31.05 2.58 -16.31
C GLN A 431 29.55 2.92 -16.18
N PHE A 432 29.10 3.36 -15.00
CA PHE A 432 27.73 3.81 -14.81
C PHE A 432 27.45 5.13 -15.54
N GLU A 433 28.36 6.11 -15.47
CA GLU A 433 28.26 7.36 -16.23
C GLU A 433 28.23 7.10 -17.73
N LEU A 434 29.07 6.17 -18.20
CA LEU A 434 29.04 5.68 -19.57
C LEU A 434 27.71 5.00 -19.88
N SER A 435 27.14 4.16 -19.01
CA SER A 435 25.86 3.47 -19.28
C SER A 435 24.68 4.42 -19.53
N ILE A 436 24.71 5.60 -18.92
CA ILE A 436 23.67 6.63 -19.05
C ILE A 436 23.99 7.60 -20.20
N GLY A 437 25.26 7.64 -20.65
CA GLY A 437 25.74 8.60 -21.65
C GLY A 437 26.04 9.98 -21.10
N LEU A 438 26.52 10.06 -19.86
CA LEU A 438 26.99 11.30 -19.25
C LEU A 438 28.42 11.67 -19.67
N ILE A 439 29.23 10.67 -20.03
CA ILE A 439 30.63 10.86 -20.44
C ILE A 439 30.89 10.14 -21.77
N ASP A 440 31.83 10.67 -22.54
CA ASP A 440 32.41 9.96 -23.66
C ASP A 440 33.33 8.83 -23.17
N LEU A 441 33.59 7.85 -24.05
CA LEU A 441 34.46 6.72 -23.73
C LEU A 441 35.86 7.25 -23.37
N PRO A 442 36.35 7.04 -22.12
CA PRO A 442 37.63 7.59 -21.69
C PRO A 442 38.77 6.71 -22.22
N VAL A 443 39.15 6.94 -23.48
CA VAL A 443 40.30 6.31 -24.13
C VAL A 443 41.35 7.38 -24.38
N ASP A 444 42.56 7.12 -23.89
CA ASP A 444 43.73 7.88 -24.29
C ASP A 444 44.52 7.09 -25.34
N HIS A 445 44.61 7.63 -26.56
CA HIS A 445 45.33 7.02 -27.67
C HIS A 445 46.86 7.04 -27.51
N THR A 446 47.38 7.81 -26.54
CA THR A 446 48.81 7.86 -26.23
C THR A 446 49.27 6.66 -25.40
N ILE A 447 48.33 5.96 -24.75
CA ILE A 447 48.58 4.79 -23.91
C ILE A 447 48.24 3.54 -24.71
N TYR A 448 49.12 2.53 -24.65
CA TYR A 448 48.82 1.24 -25.26
C TYR A 448 47.66 0.55 -24.53
N THR A 449 46.52 0.41 -25.20
CA THR A 449 45.35 -0.34 -24.74
C THR A 449 45.25 -1.67 -25.48
N HIS A 450 45.13 -2.77 -24.73
CA HIS A 450 44.97 -4.08 -25.33
C HIS A 450 43.64 -4.16 -26.12
N PRO A 451 43.59 -4.75 -27.32
CA PRO A 451 42.36 -4.82 -28.15
C PRO A 451 41.11 -5.40 -27.46
N VAL A 452 41.34 -6.27 -26.47
CA VAL A 452 40.27 -6.85 -25.65
C VAL A 452 39.50 -5.78 -24.87
N VAL A 453 40.16 -4.70 -24.41
CA VAL A 453 39.52 -3.59 -23.69
C VAL A 453 38.50 -2.89 -24.59
N HIS A 454 38.87 -2.62 -25.85
CA HIS A 454 37.93 -2.07 -26.84
C HIS A 454 36.75 -3.02 -27.10
N SER A 455 37.01 -4.33 -27.14
CA SER A 455 35.96 -5.35 -27.31
C SER A 455 34.98 -5.37 -26.12
N VAL A 456 35.49 -5.26 -24.89
CA VAL A 456 34.66 -5.16 -23.67
C VAL A 456 33.82 -3.88 -23.67
N HIS A 457 34.40 -2.74 -24.05
CA HIS A 457 33.66 -1.49 -24.17
C HIS A 457 32.56 -1.54 -25.24
N ILE A 458 32.84 -2.10 -26.41
CA ILE A 458 31.84 -2.26 -27.48
C ILE A 458 30.70 -3.16 -26.99
N CYS A 459 31.02 -4.30 -26.37
CA CYS A 459 30.03 -5.21 -25.80
C CYS A 459 29.18 -4.49 -24.73
N PHE A 460 29.83 -3.73 -23.85
CA PHE A 460 29.17 -2.93 -22.83
C PHE A 460 28.22 -1.91 -23.44
N SER A 461 28.68 -1.13 -24.41
CA SER A 461 27.88 -0.09 -25.04
C SER A 461 26.67 -0.68 -25.78
N VAL A 462 26.84 -1.77 -26.53
CA VAL A 462 25.73 -2.42 -27.24
C VAL A 462 24.67 -2.92 -26.26
N VAL A 463 25.07 -3.66 -25.22
CA VAL A 463 24.11 -4.22 -24.27
C VAL A 463 23.48 -3.13 -23.40
N SER A 464 24.27 -2.17 -22.92
CA SER A 464 23.78 -1.14 -22.01
C SER A 464 22.95 -0.07 -22.72
N TYR A 465 23.47 0.55 -23.79
CA TYR A 465 22.75 1.62 -24.48
C TYR A 465 21.62 1.10 -25.37
N ILE A 466 21.84 0.01 -26.12
CA ILE A 466 20.84 -0.43 -27.09
C ILE A 466 19.83 -1.32 -26.41
N LEU A 467 20.28 -2.36 -25.70
CA LEU A 467 19.36 -3.38 -25.22
C LEU A 467 18.67 -2.97 -23.92
N LEU A 468 19.43 -2.57 -22.90
CA LEU A 468 18.88 -2.24 -21.59
C LEU A 468 18.04 -0.94 -21.64
N PHE A 469 18.50 0.11 -22.32
CA PHE A 469 17.74 1.36 -22.42
C PHE A 469 16.43 1.18 -23.20
N ASN A 470 16.43 0.44 -24.32
CA ASN A 470 15.20 0.13 -25.06
C ASN A 470 14.22 -0.71 -24.22
N LEU A 471 14.74 -1.65 -23.43
CA LEU A 471 13.92 -2.43 -22.50
C LEU A 471 13.31 -1.53 -21.39
N LEU A 472 14.07 -0.56 -20.86
CA LEU A 472 13.55 0.42 -19.91
C LEU A 472 12.41 1.25 -20.53
N ILE A 473 12.61 1.78 -21.73
CA ILE A 473 11.58 2.55 -22.44
C ILE A 473 10.32 1.70 -22.66
N ALA A 474 10.48 0.45 -23.09
CA ALA A 474 9.36 -0.46 -23.32
C ALA A 474 8.56 -0.72 -22.04
N MET A 475 9.24 -1.01 -20.92
CA MET A 475 8.58 -1.22 -19.62
C MET A 475 7.88 0.04 -19.13
N MET A 476 8.54 1.20 -19.21
CA MET A 476 7.97 2.49 -18.82
C MET A 476 6.74 2.84 -19.66
N SER A 477 6.78 2.59 -20.97
CA SER A 477 5.66 2.85 -21.87
C SER A 477 4.45 1.96 -21.55
N ASP A 478 4.66 0.67 -21.28
CA ASP A 478 3.57 -0.24 -20.89
C ASP A 478 2.95 0.14 -19.54
N THR A 479 3.78 0.53 -18.56
CA THR A 479 3.29 1.01 -17.26
C THR A 479 2.58 2.34 -17.38
N GLN A 480 3.09 3.29 -18.15
CA GLN A 480 2.40 4.55 -18.40
C GLN A 480 1.04 4.31 -19.06
N TRP A 481 0.96 3.43 -20.06
CA TRP A 481 -0.30 3.07 -20.71
C TRP A 481 -1.32 2.52 -19.71
N ARG A 482 -0.94 1.50 -18.93
CA ARG A 482 -1.83 0.87 -17.92
C ARG A 482 -2.26 1.86 -16.84
N VAL A 483 -1.33 2.66 -16.32
CA VAL A 483 -1.64 3.62 -15.26
C VAL A 483 -2.47 4.78 -15.79
N THR A 484 -2.32 5.18 -17.06
CA THR A 484 -3.15 6.23 -17.68
C THR A 484 -4.61 5.79 -17.81
N GLN A 485 -4.86 4.51 -18.14
CA GLN A 485 -6.23 3.98 -18.19
C GLN A 485 -6.90 3.93 -16.81
N GLU A 486 -6.15 3.58 -15.77
CA GLU A 486 -6.65 3.46 -14.39
C GLU A 486 -6.47 4.75 -13.58
N ARG A 487 -6.01 5.84 -14.20
CA ARG A 487 -5.42 7.00 -13.51
C ARG A 487 -6.38 7.69 -12.55
N ASP A 488 -7.60 7.88 -13.01
CA ASP A 488 -8.63 8.59 -12.26
C ASP A 488 -9.24 7.69 -11.17
N GLU A 489 -9.28 6.36 -11.39
CA GLU A 489 -9.63 5.36 -10.36
C GLU A 489 -8.54 5.38 -9.27
N LEU A 490 -7.27 5.21 -9.66
CA LEU A 490 -6.11 5.16 -8.76
C LEU A 490 -5.86 6.45 -7.97
N TRP A 491 -6.19 7.62 -8.51
CA TRP A 491 -6.03 8.87 -7.78
C TRP A 491 -7.11 9.06 -6.71
N ARG A 492 -8.33 8.56 -6.99
CA ARG A 492 -9.48 8.64 -6.07
C ARG A 492 -9.47 7.56 -5.00
N THR A 493 -8.79 6.43 -5.28
CA THR A 493 -8.63 5.28 -4.37
C THR A 493 -7.32 5.27 -3.62
#